data_AF-A0A354MA89-F1
#
_entry.id   AF-A0A354MA89-F1
#
_cell.length_a   1.000
_cell.length_b   1.000
_cell.length_c   1.000
_cell.angle_alpha   90.00
_cell.angle_beta   90.00
_cell.angle_gamma   90.00
#
_symmetry.space_group_name_H-M   'P 1'
#
loop_
_entity.id
_entity.type
_entity.pdbx_description
1 polymer ?
#
loop_
_entity_poly.entity_id
_entity_poly.type
_entity_poly.pdbx_seq_one_letter_code
_entity_poly.pdbx_strand_id
1 'polypeptide(L)'
;MDAKSVGYIIAELRKKNNMTQAELSFRLNVSYKTVSKWENGLGYPEITQFPEIAKIFGVSVDYLMTGERKGIAVAGNILTDNVKTVNDYPKQGMLANILSVSRSVGGCVPNTAIDIAKIDRSVPLYALGKIGDDEHGRYVISKLQKYGIDTGKIAVSAKSTTSFSDVMSLPTGERTFFHARGANAEFSPDDIDLSSLSARMLHIGYILLLDSFDKADFEYGTVMARFLHDVKERGIETSIDMVSDSTADYKKAIVPALKYTDYAIINEIECCGIWGLEPYGGDGALDISAVKKAMTLTAESGVSKKVIVHAKSAGICLDIKSGEFTAVGSLKLPKNAIRGSVGAGDAFCAGCLYGLYEGFDDKSLLEFASAAAACNLFSENSVDGMKTKNEIIEISKKYKRVKV
;
A
#
# COMPACT_ATOMS: atom_id res chain seq x y z
N MET A 1 -20.60 -22.40 -7.60
CA MET A 1 -21.03 -21.48 -8.66
C MET A 1 -22.55 -21.51 -8.66
N ASP A 2 -23.19 -20.42 -8.25
CA ASP A 2 -24.64 -20.30 -8.19
C ASP A 2 -25.13 -19.44 -9.36
N ALA A 3 -26.19 -19.88 -10.04
CA ALA A 3 -26.70 -19.20 -11.23
C ALA A 3 -27.21 -17.79 -10.89
N LYS A 4 -27.81 -17.61 -9.71
CA LYS A 4 -28.29 -16.31 -9.25
C LYS A 4 -27.13 -15.36 -8.94
N SER A 5 -26.09 -15.83 -8.26
CA SER A 5 -24.92 -15.00 -7.94
C SER A 5 -24.21 -14.51 -9.20
N VAL A 6 -23.90 -15.40 -10.15
CA VAL A 6 -23.25 -15.05 -11.42
C VAL A 6 -24.13 -14.11 -12.25
N GLY A 7 -25.43 -14.41 -12.32
CA GLY A 7 -26.41 -13.56 -12.98
C GLY A 7 -26.47 -12.14 -12.44
N TYR A 8 -26.49 -12.00 -11.10
CA TYR A 8 -26.48 -10.72 -10.42
C TYR A 8 -25.21 -9.92 -10.74
N ILE A 9 -24.03 -10.57 -10.68
CA ILE A 9 -22.74 -9.93 -10.99
C ILE A 9 -22.71 -9.42 -12.43
N ILE A 10 -23.17 -10.23 -13.39
CA ILE A 10 -23.25 -9.81 -14.81
C ILE A 10 -24.17 -8.60 -14.95
N ALA A 11 -25.34 -8.61 -14.30
CA ALA A 11 -26.29 -7.51 -14.35
C ALA A 11 -25.71 -6.22 -13.75
N GLU A 12 -25.03 -6.32 -12.61
CA GLU A 12 -24.34 -5.20 -11.95
C GLU A 12 -23.26 -4.61 -12.83
N LEU A 13 -22.33 -5.43 -13.33
CA LEU A 13 -21.23 -4.99 -14.19
C LEU A 13 -21.74 -4.34 -15.47
N ARG A 14 -22.76 -4.91 -16.08
CA ARG A 14 -23.41 -4.36 -17.27
C ARG A 14 -23.98 -2.97 -17.00
N LYS A 15 -24.71 -2.80 -15.89
CA LYS A 15 -25.29 -1.49 -15.50
C LYS A 15 -24.19 -0.47 -15.18
N LYS A 16 -23.15 -0.85 -14.45
CA LYS A 16 -21.99 0.02 -14.17
C LYS A 16 -21.27 0.50 -15.44
N ASN A 17 -21.27 -0.32 -16.48
CA ASN A 17 -20.71 0.04 -17.80
C ASN A 17 -21.73 0.74 -18.72
N ASN A 18 -22.87 1.20 -18.18
CA ASN A 18 -23.95 1.84 -18.95
C ASN A 18 -24.40 1.05 -20.19
N MET A 19 -24.37 -0.29 -20.09
CA MET A 19 -24.66 -1.19 -21.20
C MET A 19 -26.06 -1.79 -21.06
N THR A 20 -26.79 -1.95 -22.16
CA THR A 20 -28.07 -2.68 -22.22
C THR A 20 -27.85 -4.18 -22.38
N GLN A 21 -28.85 -5.01 -22.03
CA GLN A 21 -28.75 -6.47 -22.26
C GLN A 21 -28.55 -6.80 -23.75
N ALA A 22 -29.13 -5.99 -24.65
CA ALA A 22 -28.99 -6.16 -26.09
C ALA A 22 -27.56 -5.90 -26.56
N GLU A 23 -26.93 -4.84 -26.08
CA GLU A 23 -25.52 -4.52 -26.40
C GLU A 23 -24.58 -5.60 -25.88
N LEU A 24 -24.80 -6.10 -24.65
CA LEU A 24 -24.00 -7.20 -24.12
C LEU A 24 -24.17 -8.47 -24.97
N SER A 25 -25.41 -8.79 -25.36
CA SER A 25 -25.69 -9.95 -26.21
C SER A 25 -25.00 -9.85 -27.58
N PHE A 26 -24.95 -8.64 -28.15
CA PHE A 26 -24.27 -8.38 -29.42
C PHE A 26 -22.76 -8.60 -29.29
N ARG A 27 -22.12 -8.09 -28.22
CA ARG A 27 -20.68 -8.25 -28.00
C ARG A 27 -20.26 -9.71 -27.77
N LEU A 28 -21.13 -10.51 -27.16
CA LEU A 28 -20.88 -11.92 -26.87
C LEU A 28 -21.36 -12.87 -27.97
N ASN A 29 -21.95 -12.34 -29.05
CA ASN A 29 -22.57 -13.13 -30.11
C ASN A 29 -23.59 -14.17 -29.57
N VAL A 30 -24.44 -13.75 -28.62
CA VAL A 30 -25.52 -14.55 -28.04
C VAL A 30 -26.86 -13.85 -28.21
N SER A 31 -27.96 -14.57 -27.97
CA SER A 31 -29.29 -13.96 -28.01
C SER A 31 -29.54 -13.07 -26.78
N TYR A 32 -30.32 -11.99 -26.95
CA TYR A 32 -30.82 -11.19 -25.83
C TYR A 32 -31.48 -12.05 -24.73
N LYS A 33 -32.27 -13.07 -25.13
CA LYS A 33 -32.92 -14.00 -24.20
C LYS A 33 -31.90 -14.78 -23.36
N THR A 34 -30.72 -15.05 -23.90
CA THR A 34 -29.63 -15.73 -23.19
C THR A 34 -29.10 -14.85 -22.05
N VAL A 35 -28.77 -13.59 -22.33
CA VAL A 35 -28.32 -12.63 -21.30
C VAL A 35 -29.41 -12.42 -20.25
N SER A 36 -30.67 -12.25 -20.68
CA SER A 36 -31.80 -12.12 -19.76
C SER A 36 -31.97 -13.34 -18.84
N LYS A 37 -31.78 -14.57 -19.36
CA LYS A 37 -31.80 -15.79 -18.53
C LYS A 37 -30.71 -15.79 -17.48
N TRP A 38 -29.49 -15.38 -17.84
CA TRP A 38 -28.38 -15.28 -16.89
C TRP A 38 -28.71 -14.30 -15.77
N GLU A 39 -29.10 -13.06 -16.11
CA GLU A 39 -29.35 -12.01 -15.12
C GLU A 39 -30.54 -12.30 -14.18
N ASN A 40 -31.48 -13.16 -14.59
CA ASN A 40 -32.60 -13.62 -13.75
C ASN A 40 -32.30 -14.90 -12.96
N GLY A 41 -31.06 -15.41 -13.01
CA GLY A 41 -30.66 -16.64 -12.32
C GLY A 41 -31.30 -17.92 -12.87
N LEU A 42 -31.83 -17.87 -14.10
CA LEU A 42 -32.42 -19.02 -14.80
C LEU A 42 -31.39 -19.81 -15.61
N GLY A 43 -30.11 -19.49 -15.45
CA GLY A 43 -28.94 -20.10 -16.08
C GLY A 43 -27.70 -19.26 -15.81
N TYR A 44 -26.55 -19.68 -16.32
CA TYR A 44 -25.30 -18.90 -16.32
C TYR A 44 -24.54 -19.12 -17.64
N PRO A 45 -23.54 -18.30 -17.97
CA PRO A 45 -22.75 -18.47 -19.19
C PRO A 45 -22.07 -19.83 -19.28
N GLU A 46 -21.81 -20.31 -20.50
CA GLU A 46 -20.95 -21.48 -20.67
C GLU A 46 -19.51 -21.16 -20.23
N ILE A 47 -18.76 -22.18 -19.79
CA ILE A 47 -17.40 -22.00 -19.28
C ILE A 47 -16.47 -21.28 -20.27
N THR A 48 -16.69 -21.49 -21.57
CA THR A 48 -15.97 -20.87 -22.68
C THR A 48 -16.28 -19.38 -22.85
N GLN A 49 -17.41 -18.90 -22.33
CA GLN A 49 -17.85 -17.50 -22.44
C GLN A 49 -17.31 -16.62 -21.31
N PHE A 50 -16.95 -17.21 -20.16
CA PHE A 50 -16.43 -16.45 -19.01
C PHE A 50 -15.21 -15.58 -19.33
N PRO A 51 -14.18 -16.04 -20.07
CA PRO A 51 -13.04 -15.19 -20.42
C PRO A 51 -13.42 -13.95 -21.26
N GLU A 52 -14.38 -14.08 -22.17
CA GLU A 52 -14.86 -12.95 -22.98
C GLU A 52 -15.68 -11.96 -22.14
N ILE A 53 -16.57 -12.47 -21.29
CA ILE A 53 -17.37 -11.64 -20.36
C ILE A 53 -16.43 -10.88 -19.41
N ALA A 54 -15.42 -11.57 -18.86
CA ALA A 54 -14.39 -11.00 -18.00
C ALA A 54 -13.64 -9.86 -18.71
N LYS A 55 -13.24 -10.08 -19.96
CA LYS A 55 -12.58 -9.07 -20.79
C LYS A 55 -13.48 -7.87 -21.09
N ILE A 56 -14.76 -8.07 -21.39
CA ILE A 56 -15.72 -6.98 -21.67
C ILE A 56 -15.87 -6.07 -20.46
N PHE A 57 -15.94 -6.65 -19.25
CA PHE A 57 -16.18 -5.89 -18.03
C PHE A 57 -14.93 -5.45 -17.29
N GLY A 58 -13.74 -5.92 -17.70
CA GLY A 58 -12.50 -5.60 -17.00
C GLY A 58 -12.45 -6.23 -15.60
N VAL A 59 -12.79 -7.52 -15.50
CA VAL A 59 -12.74 -8.26 -14.23
C VAL A 59 -12.08 -9.62 -14.43
N SER A 60 -11.72 -10.31 -13.35
CA SER A 60 -11.23 -11.69 -13.44
C SER A 60 -12.38 -12.67 -13.65
N VAL A 61 -12.08 -13.82 -14.26
CA VAL A 61 -13.04 -14.93 -14.36
C VAL A 61 -13.45 -15.40 -12.96
N ASP A 62 -12.52 -15.46 -12.01
CA ASP A 62 -12.80 -15.82 -10.61
C ASP A 62 -13.84 -14.86 -10.00
N TYR A 63 -13.68 -13.55 -10.17
CA TYR A 63 -14.64 -12.55 -9.70
C TYR A 63 -16.02 -12.72 -10.33
N LEU A 64 -16.07 -12.99 -11.64
CA LEU A 64 -17.35 -13.28 -12.33
C LEU A 64 -18.06 -14.51 -11.77
N MET A 65 -17.30 -15.50 -11.30
CA MET A 65 -17.83 -16.78 -10.81
C MET A 65 -18.18 -16.74 -9.31
N THR A 66 -17.41 -15.99 -8.51
CA THR A 66 -17.50 -15.99 -7.04
C THR A 66 -18.06 -14.69 -6.46
N GLY A 67 -17.93 -13.58 -7.20
CA GLY A 67 -18.17 -12.22 -6.69
C GLY A 67 -17.04 -11.69 -5.79
N GLU A 68 -15.99 -12.48 -5.58
CA GLU A 68 -14.91 -12.13 -4.67
C GLU A 68 -13.70 -11.58 -5.44
N ARG A 69 -13.25 -10.39 -5.04
CA ARG A 69 -11.95 -9.87 -5.45
C ARG A 69 -10.88 -10.49 -4.54
N LYS A 70 -9.71 -10.78 -5.11
CA LYS A 70 -8.57 -11.34 -4.38
C LYS A 70 -7.30 -10.55 -4.63
N GLY A 71 -6.45 -10.55 -3.62
CA GLY A 71 -5.17 -9.88 -3.66
C GLY A 71 -5.17 -8.40 -3.32
N ILE A 72 -3.96 -7.86 -3.25
CA ILE A 72 -3.65 -6.51 -2.82
C ILE A 72 -2.81 -5.85 -3.90
N ALA A 73 -3.25 -4.70 -4.39
CA ALA A 73 -2.46 -3.84 -5.25
C ALA A 73 -1.71 -2.83 -4.39
N VAL A 74 -0.42 -2.63 -4.65
CA VAL A 74 0.42 -1.65 -3.97
C VAL A 74 0.89 -0.64 -5.00
N ALA A 75 0.53 0.63 -4.79
CA ALA A 75 0.83 1.76 -5.66
C ALA A 75 1.71 2.79 -4.97
N GLY A 76 2.62 3.42 -5.71
CA GLY A 76 3.46 4.50 -5.19
C GLY A 76 4.85 4.50 -5.80
N ASN A 77 5.83 5.01 -5.05
CA ASN A 77 7.20 5.12 -5.52
C ASN A 77 7.87 3.75 -5.68
N ILE A 78 8.66 3.64 -6.75
CA ILE A 78 9.57 2.52 -7.01
C ILE A 78 10.97 3.08 -7.18
N LEU A 79 11.93 2.63 -6.37
CA LEU A 79 13.33 3.02 -6.53
C LEU A 79 14.32 1.92 -6.13
N THR A 80 15.59 2.18 -6.40
CA THR A 80 16.70 1.41 -5.86
C THR A 80 17.53 2.25 -4.91
N ASP A 81 17.95 1.67 -3.79
CA ASP A 81 18.93 2.29 -2.91
C ASP A 81 20.31 1.67 -3.18
N ASN A 82 21.28 2.50 -3.55
CA ASN A 82 22.67 2.10 -3.70
C ASN A 82 23.44 2.61 -2.46
N VAL A 83 23.63 1.73 -1.49
CA VAL A 83 24.34 2.06 -0.26
C VAL A 83 25.83 1.88 -0.47
N LYS A 84 26.59 2.95 -0.26
CA LYS A 84 28.03 3.01 -0.40
C LYS A 84 28.61 3.34 0.97
N THR A 85 29.34 2.40 1.55
CA THR A 85 30.08 2.67 2.80
C THR A 85 31.35 3.41 2.41
N VAL A 86 31.55 4.63 2.93
CA VAL A 86 32.73 5.47 2.64
C VAL A 86 33.61 5.57 3.87
N ASN A 87 34.92 5.77 3.68
CA ASN A 87 35.85 5.90 4.80
C ASN A 87 35.77 7.25 5.52
N ASP A 88 35.37 8.30 4.82
CA ASP A 88 35.19 9.66 5.35
C ASP A 88 34.27 10.48 4.42
N TYR A 89 33.76 11.61 4.90
CA TYR A 89 33.15 12.64 4.07
C TYR A 89 34.22 13.63 3.60
N PRO A 90 34.59 13.59 2.30
CA PRO A 90 35.63 14.48 1.81
C PRO A 90 35.10 15.92 1.79
N LYS A 91 35.99 16.87 2.06
CA LYS A 91 35.72 18.28 1.73
C LYS A 91 35.48 18.41 0.22
N GLN A 92 34.75 19.45 -0.20
CA GLN A 92 34.52 19.73 -1.61
C GLN A 92 35.86 19.79 -2.37
N GLY A 93 35.98 19.01 -3.45
CA GLY A 93 37.20 18.89 -4.26
C GLY A 93 38.20 17.82 -3.76
N MET A 94 37.95 17.17 -2.62
CA MET A 94 38.78 16.09 -2.08
C MET A 94 38.17 14.71 -2.40
N LEU A 95 39.01 13.67 -2.33
CA LEU A 95 38.60 12.28 -2.62
C LEU A 95 38.31 11.52 -1.32
N ALA A 96 37.30 10.65 -1.35
CA ALA A 96 37.07 9.60 -0.36
C ALA A 96 36.94 8.24 -1.05
N ASN A 97 37.25 7.17 -0.31
CA ASN A 97 37.20 5.81 -0.82
C ASN A 97 35.89 5.14 -0.44
N ILE A 98 35.29 4.43 -1.40
CA ILE A 98 34.18 3.52 -1.15
C ILE A 98 34.76 2.19 -0.68
N LEU A 99 34.37 1.77 0.52
CA LEU A 99 34.78 0.53 1.17
C LEU A 99 33.92 -0.66 0.75
N SER A 100 32.62 -0.42 0.52
CA SER A 100 31.69 -1.44 0.06
C SER A 100 30.49 -0.81 -0.66
N VAL A 101 29.90 -1.55 -1.60
CA VAL A 101 28.67 -1.18 -2.29
C VAL A 101 27.64 -2.28 -2.08
N SER A 102 26.44 -1.91 -1.69
CA SER A 102 25.27 -2.78 -1.68
C SER A 102 24.11 -2.10 -2.39
N ARG A 103 23.23 -2.90 -2.98
CA ARG A 103 22.06 -2.42 -3.71
C ARG A 103 20.82 -3.11 -3.16
N SER A 104 19.80 -2.34 -2.82
CA SER A 104 18.49 -2.81 -2.41
C SER A 104 17.39 -2.14 -3.24
N VAL A 105 16.20 -2.70 -3.16
CA VAL A 105 14.99 -2.01 -3.62
C VAL A 105 14.51 -1.08 -2.50
N GLY A 106 13.78 -0.04 -2.87
CA GLY A 106 13.18 0.91 -1.95
C GLY A 106 11.91 1.53 -2.53
N GLY A 107 11.24 2.34 -1.71
CA GLY A 107 9.92 2.92 -2.02
C GLY A 107 8.78 2.08 -1.48
N CYS A 108 7.61 2.69 -1.37
CA CYS A 108 6.40 2.05 -0.86
C CYS A 108 6.12 0.72 -1.56
N VAL A 109 6.21 0.69 -2.89
CA VAL A 109 5.80 -0.50 -3.66
C VAL A 109 6.69 -1.70 -3.39
N PRO A 110 8.03 -1.64 -3.56
CA PRO A 110 8.86 -2.79 -3.23
C PRO A 110 8.87 -3.13 -1.74
N ASN A 111 8.86 -2.14 -0.85
CA ASN A 111 8.91 -2.40 0.59
C ASN A 111 7.67 -3.15 1.05
N THR A 112 6.48 -2.60 0.80
CA THR A 112 5.22 -3.17 1.28
C THR A 112 4.86 -4.46 0.55
N ALA A 113 5.01 -4.53 -0.78
CA ALA A 113 4.62 -5.72 -1.54
C ALA A 113 5.52 -6.93 -1.26
N ILE A 114 6.84 -6.74 -1.15
CA ILE A 114 7.76 -7.83 -0.80
C ILE A 114 7.51 -8.32 0.62
N ASP A 115 7.20 -7.41 1.55
CA ASP A 115 6.90 -7.78 2.92
C ASP A 115 5.63 -8.65 3.01
N ILE A 116 4.55 -8.27 2.31
CA ILE A 116 3.34 -9.11 2.23
C ILE A 116 3.66 -10.47 1.58
N ALA A 117 4.45 -10.49 0.50
CA ALA A 117 4.82 -11.73 -0.18
C ALA A 117 5.69 -12.66 0.70
N LYS A 118 6.50 -12.09 1.60
CA LYS A 118 7.27 -12.85 2.60
C LYS A 118 6.39 -13.39 3.72
N ILE A 119 5.41 -12.61 4.16
CA ILE A 119 4.40 -13.05 5.13
C ILE A 119 3.64 -14.26 4.59
N ASP A 120 3.10 -14.15 3.37
CA ASP A 120 2.26 -15.16 2.75
C ASP A 120 2.31 -15.08 1.21
N ARG A 121 2.92 -16.11 0.60
CA ARG A 121 3.08 -16.18 -0.87
C ARG A 121 1.78 -16.51 -1.62
N SER A 122 0.71 -16.88 -0.92
CA SER A 122 -0.56 -17.21 -1.55
C SER A 122 -1.41 -15.98 -1.87
N VAL A 123 -1.11 -14.84 -1.27
CA VAL A 123 -1.80 -13.57 -1.52
C VAL A 123 -1.43 -13.07 -2.93
N PRO A 124 -2.39 -12.89 -3.85
CA PRO A 124 -2.09 -12.28 -5.14
C PRO A 124 -1.67 -10.81 -4.93
N LEU A 125 -0.54 -10.41 -5.52
CA LEU A 125 0.02 -9.07 -5.33
C LEU A 125 0.26 -8.40 -6.68
N TYR A 126 -0.09 -7.12 -6.77
CA TYR A 126 0.09 -6.31 -7.98
C TYR A 126 0.91 -5.08 -7.63
N ALA A 127 2.03 -4.87 -8.32
CA ALA A 127 2.83 -3.67 -8.18
C ALA A 127 2.39 -2.62 -9.21
N LEU A 128 2.10 -1.41 -8.74
CA LEU A 128 1.67 -0.27 -9.55
C LEU A 128 2.64 0.89 -9.31
N GLY A 129 3.19 1.45 -10.37
CA GLY A 129 4.20 2.49 -10.26
C GLY A 129 4.81 2.78 -11.62
N LYS A 130 5.86 3.60 -11.64
CA LYS A 130 6.56 3.96 -12.88
C LYS A 130 8.06 3.85 -12.73
N ILE A 131 8.68 3.16 -13.67
CA ILE A 131 10.14 2.98 -13.76
C ILE A 131 10.66 3.51 -15.10
N GLY A 132 11.98 3.67 -15.25
CA GLY A 132 12.60 3.91 -16.55
C GLY A 132 12.99 2.60 -17.25
N ASP A 133 13.25 2.66 -18.55
CA ASP A 133 13.85 1.55 -19.31
C ASP A 133 15.37 1.48 -19.11
N ASP A 134 15.79 1.15 -17.91
CA ASP A 134 17.20 1.11 -17.52
C ASP A 134 17.53 -0.11 -16.64
N GLU A 135 18.77 -0.19 -16.18
CA GLU A 135 19.23 -1.28 -15.33
C GLU A 135 18.55 -1.27 -13.96
N HIS A 136 18.25 -0.08 -13.41
CA HIS A 136 17.54 0.07 -12.14
C HIS A 136 16.11 -0.47 -12.24
N GLY A 137 15.40 -0.16 -13.31
CA GLY A 137 14.06 -0.66 -13.57
C GLY A 137 14.05 -2.19 -13.68
N ARG A 138 14.95 -2.75 -14.51
CA ARG A 138 15.12 -4.20 -14.66
C ARG A 138 15.47 -4.89 -13.34
N TYR A 139 16.33 -4.27 -12.53
CA TYR A 139 16.67 -4.79 -11.21
C TYR A 139 15.44 -4.88 -10.30
N VAL A 140 14.65 -3.81 -10.17
CA VAL A 140 13.45 -3.82 -9.32
C VAL A 140 12.42 -4.84 -9.81
N ILE A 141 12.15 -4.90 -11.11
CA ILE A 141 11.25 -5.89 -11.70
C ILE A 141 11.69 -7.31 -11.33
N SER A 142 12.98 -7.63 -11.47
CA SER A 142 13.49 -8.95 -11.12
C SER A 142 13.29 -9.31 -9.64
N LYS A 143 13.39 -8.30 -8.74
CA LYS A 143 13.21 -8.48 -7.30
C LYS A 143 11.75 -8.72 -6.94
N LEU A 144 10.83 -7.96 -7.51
CA LEU A 144 9.39 -8.14 -7.32
C LEU A 144 8.94 -9.51 -7.84
N GLN A 145 9.34 -9.87 -9.07
CA GLN A 145 8.98 -11.14 -9.70
C GLN A 145 9.52 -12.36 -8.94
N LYS A 146 10.70 -12.27 -8.31
CA LYS A 146 11.24 -13.31 -7.42
C LYS A 146 10.25 -13.67 -6.28
N TYR A 147 9.46 -12.70 -5.84
CA TYR A 147 8.45 -12.90 -4.80
C TYR A 147 7.05 -13.24 -5.35
N GLY A 148 6.90 -13.42 -6.67
CA GLY A 148 5.63 -13.75 -7.31
C GLY A 148 4.68 -12.55 -7.44
N ILE A 149 5.19 -11.32 -7.29
CA ILE A 149 4.40 -10.10 -7.43
C ILE A 149 4.22 -9.80 -8.92
N ASP A 150 2.99 -9.52 -9.33
CA ASP A 150 2.65 -9.13 -10.70
C ASP A 150 3.20 -7.72 -10.98
N THR A 151 4.14 -7.65 -11.93
CA THR A 151 4.77 -6.41 -12.39
C THR A 151 4.25 -5.94 -13.73
N GLY A 152 3.29 -6.64 -14.35
CA GLY A 152 2.75 -6.33 -15.68
C GLY A 152 1.97 -5.02 -15.73
N LYS A 153 1.68 -4.42 -14.58
CA LYS A 153 1.00 -3.13 -14.42
C LYS A 153 1.92 -1.98 -14.02
N ILE A 154 3.25 -2.21 -13.98
CA ILE A 154 4.23 -1.13 -13.81
C ILE A 154 4.41 -0.42 -15.15
N ALA A 155 4.20 0.90 -15.15
CA ALA A 155 4.44 1.73 -16.32
C ALA A 155 5.93 1.97 -16.53
N VAL A 156 6.32 2.15 -17.80
CA VAL A 156 7.70 2.46 -18.19
C VAL A 156 7.74 3.85 -18.81
N SER A 157 8.56 4.73 -18.24
CA SER A 157 8.79 6.07 -18.78
C SER A 157 9.60 5.98 -20.07
N ALA A 158 9.17 6.73 -21.08
CA ALA A 158 9.90 6.92 -22.33
C ALA A 158 11.01 8.00 -22.23
N LYS A 159 11.11 8.73 -21.12
CA LYS A 159 11.96 9.93 -20.98
C LYS A 159 12.88 9.89 -19.77
N SER A 160 12.38 9.37 -18.65
CA SER A 160 13.08 9.41 -17.37
C SER A 160 13.67 8.05 -17.00
N THR A 161 14.81 8.07 -16.33
CA THR A 161 15.39 6.89 -15.67
C THR A 161 14.56 6.51 -14.45
N THR A 162 14.68 5.28 -14.00
CA THR A 162 14.14 4.81 -12.71
C THR A 162 14.71 5.65 -11.58
N SER A 163 13.90 5.91 -10.56
CA SER A 163 14.33 6.59 -9.35
C SER A 163 15.39 5.77 -8.61
N PHE A 164 16.36 6.45 -8.00
CA PHE A 164 17.34 5.81 -7.14
C PHE A 164 17.83 6.77 -6.05
N SER A 165 18.31 6.21 -4.95
CA SER A 165 19.04 6.96 -3.93
C SER A 165 20.46 6.42 -3.83
N ASP A 166 21.43 7.32 -3.93
CA ASP A 166 22.80 7.02 -3.54
C ASP A 166 22.96 7.37 -2.06
N VAL A 167 23.19 6.35 -1.24
CA VAL A 167 23.31 6.50 0.21
C VAL A 167 24.76 6.38 0.60
N MET A 168 25.37 7.48 1.04
CA MET A 168 26.71 7.47 1.59
C MET A 168 26.62 7.17 3.08
N SER A 169 27.29 6.13 3.55
CA SER A 169 27.27 5.72 4.96
C SER A 169 28.69 5.71 5.52
N LEU A 170 28.89 6.32 6.68
CA LEU A 170 30.11 6.07 7.47
C LEU A 170 29.99 4.72 8.20
N PRO A 171 31.11 4.07 8.57
CA PRO A 171 31.09 2.87 9.41
C PRO A 171 30.42 3.08 10.78
N THR A 172 30.32 4.34 11.23
CA THR A 172 29.59 4.76 12.44
C THR A 172 28.07 4.64 12.30
N GLY A 173 27.55 4.46 11.08
CA GLY A 173 26.13 4.30 10.77
C GLY A 173 25.41 5.58 10.34
N GLU A 174 26.08 6.74 10.32
CA GLU A 174 25.53 7.98 9.77
C GLU A 174 25.34 7.88 8.26
N ARG A 175 24.17 8.30 7.76
CA ARG A 175 23.77 8.16 6.35
C ARG A 175 23.42 9.53 5.74
N THR A 176 23.92 9.80 4.54
CA THR A 176 23.51 10.93 3.69
C THR A 176 22.94 10.42 2.39
N PHE A 177 21.82 11.00 1.95
CA PHE A 177 21.05 10.55 0.80
C PHE A 177 21.15 11.55 -0.35
N PHE A 178 21.60 11.08 -1.51
CA PHE A 178 21.52 11.79 -2.78
C PHE A 178 20.42 11.13 -3.61
N HIS A 179 19.28 11.79 -3.74
CA HIS A 179 18.09 11.18 -4.31
C HIS A 179 17.80 11.70 -5.72
N ALA A 180 17.63 10.78 -6.66
CA ALA A 180 17.16 11.04 -8.01
C ALA A 180 15.69 10.61 -8.13
N ARG A 181 14.81 11.59 -8.38
CA ARG A 181 13.36 11.36 -8.44
C ARG A 181 12.94 10.50 -9.64
N GLY A 182 13.61 10.66 -10.79
CA GLY A 182 13.39 9.86 -12.00
C GLY A 182 11.91 9.71 -12.39
N ALA A 183 11.57 8.52 -12.89
CA ALA A 183 10.23 8.16 -13.36
C ALA A 183 9.13 8.27 -12.30
N ASN A 184 9.46 8.29 -11.00
CA ASN A 184 8.47 8.50 -9.94
C ASN A 184 7.84 9.90 -10.02
N ALA A 185 8.56 10.91 -10.51
CA ALA A 185 8.01 12.25 -10.70
C ALA A 185 6.95 12.32 -11.82
N GLU A 186 6.96 11.33 -12.73
CA GLU A 186 6.01 11.21 -13.84
C GLU A 186 4.85 10.25 -13.54
N PHE A 187 4.89 9.54 -12.41
CA PHE A 187 3.85 8.58 -12.07
C PHE A 187 2.53 9.32 -11.79
N SER A 188 1.46 8.84 -12.41
CA SER A 188 0.15 9.51 -12.44
C SER A 188 -0.99 8.50 -12.46
N PRO A 189 -2.23 8.93 -12.19
CA PRO A 189 -3.41 8.05 -12.33
C PRO A 189 -3.54 7.41 -13.72
N ASP A 190 -3.10 8.10 -14.79
CA ASP A 190 -3.20 7.61 -16.17
C ASP A 190 -2.28 6.41 -16.44
N ASP A 191 -1.28 6.20 -15.59
CA ASP A 191 -0.39 5.03 -15.64
C ASP A 191 -1.05 3.77 -15.03
N ILE A 192 -2.23 3.92 -14.39
CA ILE A 192 -2.93 2.84 -13.70
C ILE A 192 -4.23 2.49 -14.42
N ASP A 193 -4.22 1.40 -15.16
CA ASP A 193 -5.45 0.83 -15.72
C ASP A 193 -6.25 0.09 -14.63
N LEU A 194 -7.10 0.84 -13.94
CA LEU A 194 -8.03 0.29 -12.94
C LEU A 194 -9.03 -0.72 -13.53
N SER A 195 -9.22 -0.75 -14.87
CA SER A 195 -10.11 -1.71 -15.53
C SER A 195 -9.54 -3.09 -15.68
N SER A 196 -8.23 -3.27 -15.56
CA SER A 196 -7.65 -4.60 -15.53
C SER A 196 -7.27 -5.04 -14.11
N LEU A 197 -7.68 -4.29 -13.07
CA LEU A 197 -7.31 -4.57 -11.69
C LEU A 197 -8.37 -5.42 -10.96
N SER A 198 -7.98 -6.66 -10.66
CA SER A 198 -8.80 -7.64 -9.92
C SER A 198 -8.56 -7.64 -8.40
N ALA A 199 -7.69 -6.76 -7.90
CA ALA A 199 -7.35 -6.68 -6.47
C ALA A 199 -8.59 -6.35 -5.62
N ARG A 200 -8.62 -6.92 -4.40
CA ARG A 200 -9.63 -6.59 -3.37
C ARG A 200 -9.33 -5.23 -2.74
N MET A 201 -8.06 -4.99 -2.47
CA MET A 201 -7.57 -3.78 -1.83
C MET A 201 -6.54 -3.11 -2.74
N LEU A 202 -6.54 -1.79 -2.77
CA LEU A 202 -5.47 -0.97 -3.33
C LEU A 202 -4.91 -0.11 -2.20
N HIS A 203 -3.64 -0.33 -1.88
CA HIS A 203 -2.86 0.53 -1.02
C HIS A 203 -2.05 1.49 -1.90
N ILE A 204 -2.22 2.79 -1.73
CA ILE A 204 -1.35 3.80 -2.33
C ILE A 204 -0.60 4.53 -1.23
N GLY A 205 0.72 4.37 -1.24
CA GLY A 205 1.55 4.93 -0.19
C GLY A 205 2.46 6.05 -0.66
N TYR A 206 3.03 6.72 0.33
CA TYR A 206 3.92 7.86 0.24
C TYR A 206 3.25 9.07 -0.42
N ILE A 207 1.98 9.32 -0.07
CA ILE A 207 1.36 10.62 -0.36
C ILE A 207 2.29 11.72 0.17
N LEU A 208 2.38 12.85 -0.56
CA LEU A 208 3.39 13.92 -0.46
C LEU A 208 4.70 13.66 -1.21
N LEU A 209 4.94 12.45 -1.73
CA LEU A 209 6.04 12.14 -2.68
C LEU A 209 5.54 11.71 -4.07
N LEU A 210 4.27 12.02 -4.38
CA LEU A 210 3.60 11.61 -5.61
C LEU A 210 3.10 12.85 -6.35
N ASP A 211 4.02 13.57 -7.00
CA ASP A 211 3.78 14.89 -7.62
C ASP A 211 2.46 15.02 -8.39
N SER A 212 2.14 14.04 -9.23
CA SER A 212 0.93 14.12 -10.05
C SER A 212 -0.34 13.91 -9.23
N PHE A 213 -0.27 13.09 -8.17
CA PHE A 213 -1.38 12.81 -7.26
C PHE A 213 -1.58 13.95 -6.24
N ASP A 214 -0.51 14.62 -5.83
CA ASP A 214 -0.55 15.71 -4.84
C ASP A 214 -1.01 17.05 -5.45
N LYS A 215 -1.20 17.13 -6.76
CA LYS A 215 -1.77 18.30 -7.45
C LYS A 215 -3.21 18.56 -7.03
N ALA A 216 -3.58 19.83 -7.10
CA ALA A 216 -4.96 20.26 -6.91
C ALA A 216 -5.87 19.69 -8.01
N ASP A 217 -7.08 19.30 -7.62
CA ASP A 217 -8.16 18.91 -8.49
C ASP A 217 -9.39 19.78 -8.17
N PHE A 218 -10.09 20.26 -9.20
CA PHE A 218 -11.17 21.24 -9.03
C PHE A 218 -12.40 20.65 -8.30
N GLU A 219 -12.73 19.39 -8.56
CA GLU A 219 -13.92 18.74 -8.03
C GLU A 219 -13.61 18.00 -6.73
N TYR A 220 -12.48 17.30 -6.70
CA TYR A 220 -12.14 16.39 -5.59
C TYR A 220 -11.15 17.00 -4.60
N GLY A 221 -10.62 18.21 -4.86
CA GLY A 221 -9.62 18.89 -4.04
C GLY A 221 -8.19 18.50 -4.40
N THR A 222 -7.89 17.20 -4.51
CA THR A 222 -6.61 16.68 -5.01
C THR A 222 -6.79 15.57 -6.04
N VAL A 223 -5.79 15.39 -6.91
CA VAL A 223 -5.77 14.28 -7.87
C VAL A 223 -5.77 12.93 -7.15
N MET A 224 -5.12 12.83 -5.99
CA MET A 224 -5.18 11.66 -5.11
C MET A 224 -6.62 11.35 -4.68
N ALA A 225 -7.39 12.36 -4.27
CA ALA A 225 -8.79 12.17 -3.87
C ALA A 225 -9.65 11.66 -5.05
N ARG A 226 -9.48 12.24 -6.25
CA ARG A 226 -10.16 11.75 -7.46
C ARG A 226 -9.77 10.30 -7.78
N PHE A 227 -8.48 9.98 -7.73
CA PHE A 227 -8.00 8.63 -7.98
C PHE A 227 -8.62 7.61 -7.01
N LEU A 228 -8.63 7.91 -5.71
CA LEU A 228 -9.24 7.05 -4.70
C LEU A 228 -10.76 6.91 -4.89
N HIS A 229 -11.44 7.99 -5.28
CA HIS A 229 -12.85 7.93 -5.69
C HIS A 229 -13.06 6.91 -6.83
N ASP A 230 -12.27 7.01 -7.90
CA ASP A 230 -12.38 6.13 -9.07
C ASP A 230 -12.06 4.65 -8.73
N VAL A 231 -11.17 4.42 -7.76
CA VAL A 231 -10.89 3.09 -7.20
C VAL A 231 -12.11 2.54 -6.45
N LYS A 232 -12.76 3.36 -5.61
CA LYS A 232 -13.95 2.94 -4.85
C LYS A 232 -15.16 2.65 -5.74
N GLU A 233 -15.36 3.41 -6.82
CA GLU A 233 -16.45 3.18 -7.78
C GLU A 233 -16.38 1.77 -8.42
N ARG A 234 -15.16 1.21 -8.50
CA ARG A 234 -14.90 -0.16 -8.98
C ARG A 234 -15.08 -1.24 -7.91
N GLY A 235 -15.41 -0.85 -6.68
CA GLY A 235 -15.57 -1.76 -5.54
C GLY A 235 -14.25 -2.31 -5.01
N ILE A 236 -13.16 -1.57 -5.17
CA ILE A 236 -11.85 -1.90 -4.60
C ILE A 236 -11.70 -1.10 -3.31
N GLU A 237 -11.33 -1.78 -2.22
CA GLU A 237 -11.10 -1.14 -0.93
C GLU A 237 -9.82 -0.30 -0.99
N THR A 238 -9.87 0.90 -0.43
CA THR A 238 -8.78 1.87 -0.52
C THR A 238 -8.00 1.94 0.78
N SER A 239 -6.68 1.89 0.68
CA SER A 239 -5.77 2.12 1.80
C SER A 239 -4.73 3.17 1.42
N ILE A 240 -4.36 4.01 2.39
CA ILE A 240 -3.30 4.99 2.21
C ILE A 240 -2.29 4.93 3.35
N ASP A 241 -1.05 5.30 3.06
CA ASP A 241 -0.10 5.85 4.01
C ASP A 241 0.46 7.19 3.47
N MET A 242 1.30 7.87 4.24
CA MET A 242 1.93 9.12 3.81
C MET A 242 3.36 9.21 4.32
N VAL A 243 4.08 10.24 3.87
CA VAL A 243 5.43 10.53 4.35
C VAL A 243 5.42 11.63 5.39
N SER A 244 6.25 11.47 6.41
CA SER A 244 6.57 12.50 7.39
C SER A 244 7.47 13.60 6.77
N ASP A 245 6.88 14.57 6.09
CA ASP A 245 7.51 15.80 5.61
C ASP A 245 7.13 17.01 6.50
N SER A 246 8.08 17.57 7.24
CA SER A 246 7.83 18.72 8.13
C SER A 246 7.47 20.03 7.39
N THR A 247 7.67 20.08 6.07
CA THR A 247 7.44 21.28 5.25
C THR A 247 6.13 21.23 4.46
N ALA A 248 5.46 20.08 4.45
CA ALA A 248 4.24 19.86 3.71
C ALA A 248 3.00 20.46 4.39
N ASP A 249 2.07 20.97 3.59
CA ASP A 249 0.71 21.29 4.03
C ASP A 249 -0.14 20.00 4.02
N TYR A 250 0.04 19.19 5.07
CA TYR A 250 -0.68 17.92 5.25
C TYR A 250 -2.18 18.09 5.10
N LYS A 251 -2.75 19.13 5.70
CA LYS A 251 -4.19 19.32 5.72
C LYS A 251 -4.73 19.49 4.30
N LYS A 252 -4.06 20.31 3.48
CA LYS A 252 -4.48 20.54 2.10
C LYS A 252 -4.33 19.31 1.22
N ALA A 253 -3.22 18.57 1.35
CA ALA A 253 -2.93 17.43 0.51
C ALA A 253 -3.77 16.18 0.88
N ILE A 254 -3.93 15.92 2.18
CA ILE A 254 -4.44 14.65 2.69
C ILE A 254 -5.96 14.67 2.92
N VAL A 255 -6.51 15.73 3.52
CA VAL A 255 -7.92 15.74 3.95
C VAL A 255 -8.90 15.44 2.80
N PRO A 256 -8.71 15.95 1.56
CA PRO A 256 -9.57 15.58 0.45
C PRO A 256 -9.56 14.07 0.14
N ALA A 257 -8.40 13.41 0.26
CA ALA A 257 -8.23 11.97 0.00
C ALA A 257 -8.89 11.09 1.07
N LEU A 258 -8.98 11.56 2.32
CA LEU A 258 -9.60 10.81 3.43
C LEU A 258 -11.05 10.43 3.15
N LYS A 259 -11.81 11.27 2.43
CA LYS A 259 -13.21 11.01 2.03
C LYS A 259 -13.38 9.72 1.22
N TYR A 260 -12.33 9.32 0.52
CA TYR A 260 -12.31 8.16 -0.35
C TYR A 260 -11.32 7.10 0.13
N THR A 261 -11.05 7.08 1.44
CA THR A 261 -10.14 6.13 2.08
C THR A 261 -10.94 5.17 2.96
N ASP A 262 -10.79 3.85 2.78
CA ASP A 262 -11.33 2.86 3.72
C ASP A 262 -10.42 2.66 4.93
N TYR A 263 -9.11 2.58 4.67
CA TYR A 263 -8.09 2.31 5.68
C TYR A 263 -6.94 3.33 5.63
N ALA A 264 -6.87 4.21 6.63
CA ALA A 264 -5.70 5.07 6.81
C ALA A 264 -4.71 4.35 7.74
N ILE A 265 -3.51 4.02 7.24
CA ILE A 265 -2.45 3.36 8.01
C ILE A 265 -1.25 4.30 8.04
N ILE A 266 -1.10 5.06 9.12
CA ILE A 266 -0.18 6.20 9.18
C ILE A 266 0.53 6.24 10.52
N ASN A 267 1.59 7.03 10.66
CA ASN A 267 2.25 7.17 11.96
C ASN A 267 1.65 8.29 12.82
N GLU A 268 2.11 8.38 14.07
CA GLU A 268 1.61 9.36 15.04
C GLU A 268 1.93 10.81 14.67
N ILE A 269 3.09 11.04 14.05
CA ILE A 269 3.54 12.37 13.61
C ILE A 269 2.67 12.85 12.45
N GLU A 270 2.44 11.98 11.47
CA GLU A 270 1.61 12.22 10.31
C GLU A 270 0.15 12.48 10.72
N CYS A 271 -0.42 11.59 11.53
CA CYS A 271 -1.81 11.71 11.98
C CYS A 271 -2.04 13.00 12.77
N CYS A 272 -1.19 13.30 13.74
CA CYS A 272 -1.31 14.53 14.53
C CYS A 272 -0.99 15.79 13.71
N GLY A 273 -0.02 15.70 12.78
CA GLY A 273 0.43 16.79 11.91
C GLY A 273 -0.67 17.33 10.99
N ILE A 274 -1.56 16.47 10.47
CA ILE A 274 -2.75 16.91 9.69
C ILE A 274 -3.59 17.94 10.46
N TRP A 275 -3.64 17.80 11.79
CA TRP A 275 -4.51 18.56 12.67
C TRP A 275 -3.78 19.59 13.54
N GLY A 276 -2.46 19.75 13.35
CA GLY A 276 -1.63 20.64 14.17
C GLY A 276 -1.59 20.23 15.64
N LEU A 277 -1.66 18.92 15.92
CA LEU A 277 -1.53 18.35 17.26
C LEU A 277 -0.10 17.84 17.47
N GLU A 278 0.35 17.80 18.72
CA GLU A 278 1.63 17.21 19.09
C GLU A 278 1.42 15.78 19.59
N PRO A 279 2.06 14.75 19.00
CA PRO A 279 1.91 13.37 19.43
C PRO A 279 2.71 13.05 20.70
N TYR A 280 3.61 13.93 21.14
CA TYR A 280 4.48 13.72 22.30
C TYR A 280 4.31 14.84 23.33
N GLY A 281 4.25 14.44 24.60
CA GLY A 281 4.28 15.38 25.72
C GLY A 281 5.67 15.98 25.96
N GLY A 282 5.76 16.95 26.87
CA GLY A 282 7.04 17.60 27.23
C GLY A 282 8.08 16.65 27.88
N ASP A 283 7.65 15.47 28.33
CA ASP A 283 8.50 14.39 28.85
C ASP A 283 9.00 13.41 27.76
N GLY A 284 8.58 13.62 26.51
CA GLY A 284 8.89 12.74 25.37
C GLY A 284 8.09 11.45 25.34
N ALA A 285 7.08 11.28 26.20
CA ALA A 285 6.15 10.15 26.13
C ALA A 285 5.07 10.40 25.07
N LEU A 286 4.58 9.31 24.47
CA LEU A 286 3.48 9.36 23.51
C LEU A 286 2.20 9.83 24.20
N ASP A 287 1.62 10.94 23.75
CA ASP A 287 0.32 11.42 24.23
C ASP A 287 -0.80 10.68 23.48
N ILE A 288 -1.24 9.57 24.07
CA ILE A 288 -2.33 8.75 23.52
C ILE A 288 -3.63 9.56 23.37
N SER A 289 -3.88 10.55 24.22
CA SER A 289 -5.09 11.39 24.13
C SER A 289 -5.04 12.27 22.88
N ALA A 290 -3.89 12.90 22.63
CA ALA A 290 -3.66 13.69 21.43
C ALA A 290 -3.77 12.84 20.15
N VAL A 291 -3.16 11.65 20.14
CA VAL A 291 -3.24 10.72 19.00
C VAL A 291 -4.68 10.27 18.76
N LYS A 292 -5.42 9.86 19.80
CA LYS A 292 -6.84 9.46 19.65
C LYS A 292 -7.70 10.61 19.12
N LYS A 293 -7.46 11.84 19.59
CA LYS A 293 -8.14 13.04 19.06
C LYS A 293 -7.83 13.25 17.58
N ALA A 294 -6.57 13.13 17.17
CA ALA A 294 -6.19 13.20 15.76
C ALA A 294 -6.89 12.12 14.92
N MET A 295 -6.92 10.87 15.42
CA MET A 295 -7.61 9.76 14.75
C MET A 295 -9.11 10.03 14.58
N THR A 296 -9.78 10.60 15.59
CA THR A 296 -11.20 10.99 15.49
C THR A 296 -11.41 12.05 14.41
N LEU A 297 -10.56 13.10 14.35
CA LEU A 297 -10.67 14.12 13.30
C LEU A 297 -10.41 13.55 11.89
N THR A 298 -9.46 12.62 11.77
CA THR A 298 -9.19 11.87 10.54
C THR A 298 -10.40 11.03 10.13
N ALA A 299 -11.04 10.35 11.07
CA ALA A 299 -12.27 9.60 10.85
C ALA A 299 -13.42 10.51 10.37
N GLU A 300 -13.66 11.62 11.08
CA GLU A 300 -14.70 12.61 10.75
C GLU A 300 -14.50 13.25 9.37
N SER A 301 -13.27 13.22 8.85
CA SER A 301 -12.94 13.71 7.50
C SER A 301 -13.28 12.73 6.38
N GLY A 302 -13.77 11.53 6.71
CA GLY A 302 -14.44 10.62 5.79
C GLY A 302 -13.80 9.25 5.61
N VAL A 303 -12.84 8.86 6.47
CA VAL A 303 -12.33 7.48 6.47
C VAL A 303 -13.46 6.51 6.81
N SER A 304 -13.72 5.50 5.97
CA SER A 304 -14.95 4.71 6.07
C SER A 304 -14.86 3.44 6.92
N LYS A 305 -13.66 2.89 7.19
CA LYS A 305 -13.55 1.62 7.93
C LYS A 305 -12.64 1.68 9.15
N LYS A 306 -11.36 2.02 8.99
CA LYS A 306 -10.42 2.09 10.12
C LYS A 306 -9.36 3.17 9.94
N VAL A 307 -9.02 3.82 11.05
CA VAL A 307 -7.80 4.62 11.18
C VAL A 307 -6.84 3.84 12.07
N ILE A 308 -5.66 3.51 11.54
CA ILE A 308 -4.64 2.73 12.24
C ILE A 308 -3.39 3.61 12.33
N VAL A 309 -3.02 3.93 13.57
CA VAL A 309 -1.84 4.75 13.87
C VAL A 309 -0.77 3.89 14.52
N HIS A 310 0.45 3.94 14.01
CA HIS A 310 1.60 3.33 14.67
C HIS A 310 2.56 4.38 15.22
N ALA A 311 3.21 4.03 16.33
CA ALA A 311 4.26 4.79 16.97
C ALA A 311 5.34 3.84 17.47
N LYS A 312 6.49 4.40 17.88
CA LYS A 312 7.60 3.58 18.44
C LYS A 312 7.15 2.72 19.63
N SER A 313 6.24 3.23 20.46
CA SER A 313 5.78 2.58 21.69
C SER A 313 4.49 1.77 21.56
N ALA A 314 3.65 2.03 20.54
CA ALA A 314 2.32 1.42 20.43
C ALA A 314 1.78 1.46 19.00
N GLY A 315 0.84 0.57 18.69
CA GLY A 315 -0.13 0.72 17.61
C GLY A 315 -1.53 0.94 18.18
N ILE A 316 -2.33 1.79 17.53
CA ILE A 316 -3.69 2.16 17.93
C ILE A 316 -4.60 2.04 16.70
N CYS A 317 -5.73 1.37 16.83
CA CYS A 317 -6.75 1.24 15.81
C CYS A 317 -8.04 1.89 16.31
N LEU A 318 -8.67 2.70 15.46
CA LEU A 318 -10.03 3.18 15.61
C LEU A 318 -10.90 2.47 14.56
N ASP A 319 -11.83 1.64 15.01
CA ASP A 319 -12.87 1.08 14.15
C ASP A 319 -14.00 2.09 13.97
N ILE A 320 -14.27 2.48 12.72
CA ILE A 320 -15.26 3.53 12.41
C ILE A 320 -16.69 3.05 12.67
N LYS A 321 -16.96 1.75 12.50
CA LYS A 321 -18.30 1.18 12.65
C LYS A 321 -18.71 1.07 14.11
N SER A 322 -17.80 0.65 15.00
CA SER A 322 -18.06 0.52 16.43
C SER A 322 -17.72 1.80 17.23
N GLY A 323 -16.84 2.65 16.69
CA GLY A 323 -16.26 3.79 17.42
C GLY A 323 -15.25 3.37 18.49
N GLU A 324 -14.83 2.10 18.51
CA GLU A 324 -13.93 1.56 19.52
C GLU A 324 -12.46 1.84 19.18
N PHE A 325 -11.70 2.21 20.22
CA PHE A 325 -10.25 2.29 20.15
C PHE A 325 -9.61 1.03 20.74
N THR A 326 -8.83 0.33 19.92
CA THR A 326 -7.95 -0.77 20.38
C THR A 326 -6.51 -0.31 20.37
N ALA A 327 -5.73 -0.62 21.40
CA ALA A 327 -4.32 -0.25 21.47
C ALA A 327 -3.44 -1.41 21.94
N VAL A 328 -2.28 -1.57 21.32
CA VAL A 328 -1.32 -2.64 21.59
C VAL A 328 0.09 -2.05 21.66
N GLY A 329 0.83 -2.36 22.73
CA GLY A 329 2.20 -1.89 22.88
C GLY A 329 3.19 -2.61 21.97
N SER A 330 4.23 -1.89 21.56
CA SER A 330 5.35 -2.43 20.80
C SER A 330 6.10 -3.51 21.57
N LEU A 331 6.79 -4.39 20.86
CA LEU A 331 7.65 -5.40 21.48
C LEU A 331 8.87 -4.76 22.14
N LYS A 332 9.20 -5.20 23.36
CA LYS A 332 10.41 -4.80 24.08
C LYS A 332 11.61 -5.59 23.54
N LEU A 333 12.22 -5.04 22.49
CA LEU A 333 13.40 -5.63 21.86
C LEU A 333 14.70 -5.26 22.61
N PRO A 334 15.67 -6.18 22.70
CA PRO A 334 17.01 -5.86 23.17
C PRO A 334 17.67 -4.82 22.25
N LYS A 335 18.31 -3.78 22.80
CA LYS A 335 18.95 -2.71 22.00
C LYS A 335 19.99 -3.25 21.01
N ASN A 336 20.74 -4.30 21.39
CA ASN A 336 21.74 -4.95 20.56
C ASN A 336 21.16 -5.80 19.41
N ALA A 337 19.85 -6.07 19.42
CA ALA A 337 19.18 -6.77 18.33
C ALA A 337 18.75 -5.80 17.21
N ILE A 338 18.63 -4.49 17.51
CA ILE A 338 18.20 -3.49 16.53
C ILE A 338 19.40 -3.12 15.65
N ARG A 339 19.28 -3.38 14.34
CA ARG A 339 20.30 -3.09 13.32
C ARG A 339 19.96 -1.83 12.51
N GLY A 340 18.68 -1.55 12.31
CA GLY A 340 18.19 -0.35 11.65
C GLY A 340 16.69 -0.18 11.84
N SER A 341 16.16 1.04 11.67
CA SER A 341 14.71 1.32 11.71
C SER A 341 14.10 1.53 10.32
N VAL A 342 14.91 1.42 9.27
CA VAL A 342 14.48 1.62 7.88
C VAL A 342 13.48 0.54 7.48
N GLY A 343 12.34 0.94 6.90
CA GLY A 343 11.29 0.02 6.48
C GLY A 343 10.45 -0.58 7.62
N ALA A 344 10.62 -0.15 8.87
CA ALA A 344 9.78 -0.63 9.97
C ALA A 344 8.31 -0.15 9.85
N GLY A 345 8.10 1.06 9.30
CA GLY A 345 6.77 1.58 8.98
C GLY A 345 6.11 0.80 7.85
N ASP A 346 6.83 0.57 6.74
CA ASP A 346 6.35 -0.25 5.63
C ASP A 346 6.01 -1.68 6.07
N ALA A 347 6.83 -2.28 6.94
CA ALA A 347 6.57 -3.59 7.54
C ALA A 347 5.33 -3.61 8.44
N PHE A 348 5.11 -2.55 9.21
CA PHE A 348 3.87 -2.39 9.99
C PHE A 348 2.68 -2.31 9.04
N CYS A 349 2.77 -1.48 8.00
CA CYS A 349 1.75 -1.30 6.97
C CYS A 349 1.42 -2.62 6.26
N ALA A 350 2.44 -3.37 5.83
CA ALA A 350 2.30 -4.71 5.25
C ALA A 350 1.58 -5.68 6.20
N GLY A 351 1.95 -5.68 7.48
CA GLY A 351 1.28 -6.49 8.50
C GLY A 351 -0.18 -6.11 8.71
N CYS A 352 -0.51 -4.82 8.68
CA CYS A 352 -1.88 -4.33 8.72
C CYS A 352 -2.68 -4.75 7.48
N LEU A 353 -2.14 -4.52 6.27
CA LEU A 353 -2.77 -4.90 5.01
C LEU A 353 -3.04 -6.41 4.96
N TYR A 354 -2.08 -7.22 5.38
CA TYR A 354 -2.26 -8.67 5.50
C TYR A 354 -3.37 -9.03 6.51
N GLY A 355 -3.34 -8.45 7.70
CA GLY A 355 -4.37 -8.69 8.72
C GLY A 355 -5.77 -8.28 8.27
N LEU A 356 -5.90 -7.15 7.59
CA LEU A 356 -7.18 -6.68 7.00
C LEU A 356 -7.67 -7.62 5.91
N TYR A 357 -6.76 -8.08 5.03
CA TYR A 357 -7.07 -9.01 3.96
C TYR A 357 -7.59 -10.35 4.49
N GLU A 358 -6.92 -10.90 5.51
CA GLU A 358 -7.28 -12.16 6.18
C GLU A 358 -8.43 -12.03 7.19
N GLY A 359 -8.91 -10.80 7.47
CA GLY A 359 -10.05 -10.55 8.36
C GLY A 359 -9.72 -10.68 9.85
N PHE A 360 -8.53 -10.27 10.28
CA PHE A 360 -8.15 -10.24 11.69
C PHE A 360 -9.00 -9.24 12.47
N ASP A 361 -9.27 -9.56 13.75
CA ASP A 361 -9.75 -8.56 14.70
C ASP A 361 -8.66 -7.50 15.01
N ASP A 362 -9.08 -6.35 15.54
CA ASP A 362 -8.22 -5.18 15.73
C ASP A 362 -7.00 -5.47 16.60
N LYS A 363 -7.16 -6.29 17.64
CA LYS A 363 -6.06 -6.64 18.54
C LYS A 363 -5.08 -7.56 17.83
N SER A 364 -5.57 -8.62 17.19
CA SER A 364 -4.75 -9.56 16.42
C SER A 364 -4.00 -8.86 15.28
N LEU A 365 -4.66 -7.91 14.60
CA LEU A 365 -4.07 -7.06 13.57
C LEU A 365 -2.91 -6.23 14.11
N LEU A 366 -3.11 -5.49 15.21
CA LEU A 366 -2.06 -4.64 15.79
C LEU A 366 -0.91 -5.47 16.37
N GLU A 367 -1.21 -6.61 17.00
CA GLU A 367 -0.19 -7.52 17.51
C GLU A 367 0.69 -8.08 16.39
N PHE A 368 0.06 -8.50 15.28
CA PHE A 368 0.76 -9.02 14.10
C PHE A 368 1.57 -7.94 13.40
N ALA A 369 0.99 -6.78 13.11
CA ALA A 369 1.67 -5.66 12.45
C ALA A 369 2.86 -5.15 13.27
N SER A 370 2.71 -5.03 14.60
CA SER A 370 3.80 -4.66 15.50
C SER A 370 4.95 -5.69 15.49
N ALA A 371 4.63 -6.98 15.41
CA ALA A 371 5.64 -8.03 15.30
C ALA A 371 6.31 -8.06 13.92
N ALA A 372 5.57 -7.78 12.84
CA ALA A 372 6.11 -7.62 11.49
C ALA A 372 7.11 -6.46 11.43
N ALA A 373 6.75 -5.29 11.99
CA ALA A 373 7.67 -4.15 12.13
C ALA A 373 8.94 -4.52 12.90
N ALA A 374 8.80 -5.27 14.00
CA ALA A 374 9.93 -5.76 14.79
C ALA A 374 10.87 -6.68 14.02
N CYS A 375 10.38 -7.46 13.06
CA CYS A 375 11.21 -8.32 12.21
C CYS A 375 12.20 -7.50 11.37
N ASN A 376 11.74 -6.38 10.80
CA ASN A 376 12.60 -5.48 10.02
C ASN A 376 13.65 -4.76 10.85
N LEU A 377 13.41 -4.57 12.15
CA LEU A 377 14.41 -3.97 13.05
C LEU A 377 15.67 -4.83 13.21
N PHE A 378 15.63 -6.12 12.85
CA PHE A 378 16.78 -7.01 12.90
C PHE A 378 17.69 -6.94 11.66
N SER A 379 17.33 -6.14 10.65
CA SER A 379 18.08 -5.95 9.41
C SER A 379 18.45 -4.47 9.19
N GLU A 380 19.39 -4.22 8.27
CA GLU A 380 19.87 -2.86 7.95
C GLU A 380 19.11 -2.19 6.79
N ASN A 381 18.35 -2.97 6.02
CA ASN A 381 17.54 -2.52 4.87
C ASN A 381 16.04 -2.77 5.09
N SER A 382 15.23 -2.26 4.16
CA SER A 382 13.77 -2.13 4.31
C SER A 382 12.97 -3.41 4.16
N VAL A 383 13.55 -4.52 3.70
CA VAL A 383 12.77 -5.74 3.42
C VAL A 383 13.41 -7.02 3.95
N ASP A 384 14.73 -7.09 4.15
CA ASP A 384 15.39 -8.37 4.44
C ASP A 384 15.07 -8.94 5.82
N GLY A 385 14.66 -8.09 6.77
CA GLY A 385 14.28 -8.54 8.10
C GLY A 385 12.92 -9.26 8.15
N MET A 386 12.05 -9.01 7.17
CA MET A 386 10.70 -9.57 7.13
C MET A 386 10.70 -11.10 7.06
N LYS A 387 9.72 -11.70 7.75
CA LYS A 387 9.63 -13.14 7.99
C LYS A 387 8.28 -13.71 7.54
N THR A 388 8.16 -15.03 7.58
CA THR A 388 6.90 -15.72 7.31
C THR A 388 5.87 -15.46 8.41
N LYS A 389 4.58 -15.63 8.09
CA LYS A 389 3.46 -15.54 9.05
C LYS A 389 3.75 -16.26 10.38
N ASN A 390 4.21 -17.51 10.30
CA ASN A 390 4.45 -18.32 11.51
C ASN A 390 5.59 -17.75 12.36
N GLU A 391 6.68 -17.30 11.74
CA GLU A 391 7.80 -16.70 12.45
C GLU A 391 7.43 -15.36 13.11
N ILE A 392 6.59 -14.55 12.45
CA ILE A 392 6.07 -13.29 13.03
C ILE A 392 5.23 -13.58 14.28
N ILE A 393 4.36 -14.59 14.22
CA ILE A 393 3.55 -15.03 15.36
C ILE A 393 4.46 -15.49 16.51
N GLU A 394 5.52 -16.25 16.23
CA GLU A 394 6.47 -16.68 17.26
C GLU A 394 7.26 -15.51 17.86
N ILE A 395 7.63 -14.50 17.06
CA ILE A 395 8.26 -13.26 17.56
C ILE A 395 7.31 -12.49 18.48
N SER A 396 6.02 -12.39 18.12
CA SER A 396 4.99 -11.75 18.94
C SER A 396 4.87 -12.41 20.32
N LYS A 397 4.99 -13.74 20.40
CA LYS A 397 4.96 -14.51 21.66
C LYS A 397 6.26 -14.41 22.45
N LYS A 398 7.40 -14.34 21.76
CA LYS A 398 8.74 -14.38 22.36
C LYS A 398 9.05 -13.14 23.20
N TYR A 399 8.65 -11.95 22.74
CA TYR A 399 8.99 -10.69 23.40
C TYR A 399 7.80 -10.11 24.16
N LYS A 400 8.07 -9.57 25.36
CA LYS A 400 7.05 -8.86 26.15
C LYS A 400 6.70 -7.52 25.48
N ARG A 401 5.46 -7.07 25.61
CA ARG A 401 5.01 -5.76 25.09
C ARG A 401 5.21 -4.63 26.10
N VAL A 402 5.35 -3.42 25.58
CA VAL A 402 5.22 -2.17 26.35
C VAL A 402 3.77 -2.06 26.86
N LYS A 403 3.58 -1.50 28.06
CA LYS A 403 2.22 -1.19 28.54
C LYS A 403 1.77 0.10 27.88
N VAL A 404 0.56 0.10 27.35
CA VAL A 404 -0.08 1.24 26.68
C VAL A 404 -1.20 1.76 27.55
#